data_AF-R7XY83-F1
#
_entry.id   AF-R7XY83-F1
#
_cell.length_a   1.000
_cell.length_b   1.000
_cell.length_c   1.000
_cell.angle_alpha   90.00
_cell.angle_beta   90.00
_cell.angle_gamma   90.00
#
_symmetry.space_group_name_H-M   'P 1'
#
loop_
_entity.id
_entity.type
_entity.pdbx_description
1 polymer ?
#
loop_
_entity_poly.entity_id
_entity_poly.type
_entity_poly.pdbx_seq_one_letter_code
_entity_poly.pdbx_strand_id
1 'polypeptide(L)'
;MDYDAEIRTVLCSTNAIESLNARYRGAVTVRGHFPTEQAAMKCLYLVTRSLDPKGTGQQRWTMRWKPALNAFAITFGDRMPKAENH
;
A
#
# COMPACT_ATOMS: atom_id res chain seq x y z
N MET A 1 20.81 9.97 4.61
CA MET A 1 20.32 8.74 3.96
C MET A 1 20.63 7.54 4.87
N ASP A 2 20.31 7.62 6.16
CA ASP A 2 20.82 6.71 7.21
C ASP A 2 20.05 5.40 7.37
N TYR A 3 19.17 5.06 6.43
CA TYR A 3 18.43 3.81 6.48
C TYR A 3 19.08 2.75 5.60
N ASP A 4 18.95 1.51 6.04
CA ASP A 4 19.36 0.32 5.31
C ASP A 4 18.78 0.31 3.88
N ALA A 5 19.52 -0.28 2.95
CA ALA A 5 19.12 -0.34 1.54
C ALA A 5 17.72 -0.97 1.35
N GLU A 6 17.36 -1.95 2.18
CA GLU A 6 16.05 -2.61 2.14
C GLU A 6 14.93 -1.64 2.55
N ILE A 7 15.15 -0.82 3.57
CA ILE A 7 14.19 0.21 4.01
C ILE A 7 14.01 1.26 2.91
N ARG A 8 15.11 1.74 2.32
CA ARG A 8 15.07 2.75 1.25
C ARG A 8 14.38 2.23 0.00
N THR A 9 14.54 0.96 -0.33
CA THR A 9 13.89 0.35 -1.49
C THR A 9 12.38 0.42 -1.38
N VAL A 10 11.83 0.19 -0.18
CA VAL A 10 10.39 0.34 0.07
C VAL A 10 9.98 1.81 0.03
N LEU A 11 10.67 2.68 0.78
CA LEU A 11 10.33 4.10 0.96
C LEU A 11 10.43 4.92 -0.33
N CYS A 12 11.47 4.69 -1.11
CA CYS A 12 11.73 5.44 -2.34
C CYS A 12 10.99 4.87 -3.56
N SER A 13 10.23 3.77 -3.39
CA SER A 13 9.38 3.28 -4.47
C SER A 13 8.13 4.15 -4.60
N THR A 14 8.07 4.97 -5.66
CA THR A 14 6.87 5.76 -5.98
C THR A 14 5.77 4.91 -6.62
N ASN A 15 6.15 3.75 -7.19
CA ASN A 15 5.30 2.80 -7.89
C ASN A 15 4.01 2.44 -7.13
N ALA A 16 4.05 2.30 -5.81
CA ALA A 16 2.88 1.94 -5.03
C ALA A 16 1.80 3.04 -5.05
N ILE A 17 2.20 4.29 -4.79
CA ILE A 17 1.31 5.45 -4.79
C ILE A 17 0.87 5.78 -6.22
N GLU A 18 1.78 5.72 -7.18
CA GLU A 18 1.49 5.96 -8.60
C GLU A 18 0.48 4.93 -9.15
N SER A 19 0.64 3.65 -8.81
CA SER A 19 -0.28 2.59 -9.23
C SER A 19 -1.70 2.82 -8.67
N LEU A 20 -1.82 3.26 -7.42
CA LEU A 20 -3.10 3.63 -6.82
C LEU A 20 -3.72 4.84 -7.54
N ASN A 21 -2.93 5.90 -7.73
CA ASN A 21 -3.39 7.12 -8.39
C ASN A 21 -3.83 6.86 -9.84
N ALA A 22 -3.12 6.01 -10.58
CA ALA A 22 -3.51 5.63 -11.93
C ALA A 22 -4.90 4.95 -11.97
N ARG A 23 -5.17 4.06 -11.01
CA ARG A 23 -6.47 3.38 -10.89
C ARG A 23 -7.59 4.33 -10.48
N TYR A 24 -7.34 5.22 -9.52
CA TYR A 24 -8.33 6.23 -9.12
C TYR A 24 -8.66 7.17 -10.27
N ARG A 25 -7.64 7.67 -11.00
CA ARG A 25 -7.87 8.50 -12.19
C ARG A 25 -8.68 7.75 -13.24
N GLY A 26 -8.35 6.49 -13.52
CA GLY A 26 -9.13 5.67 -14.45
C GLY A 26 -10.61 5.56 -14.05
N ALA A 27 -10.87 5.28 -12.77
CA ALA A 27 -12.24 5.18 -12.27
C ALA A 27 -13.01 6.51 -12.33
N VAL A 28 -12.36 7.61 -12.00
CA VAL A 28 -12.94 8.96 -12.09
C VAL A 28 -13.23 9.33 -13.54
N THR A 29 -12.30 9.09 -14.47
CA THR A 29 -12.48 9.35 -15.90
C THR A 29 -13.65 8.56 -16.49
N VAL A 30 -13.78 7.27 -16.13
CA VAL A 30 -14.89 6.43 -16.61
C VAL A 30 -16.24 6.91 -16.06
N ARG A 31 -16.28 7.42 -14.83
CA ARG A 31 -17.53 7.91 -14.22
C ARG A 31 -17.91 9.32 -14.67
N GLY A 32 -16.94 10.19 -14.97
CA GLY A 32 -17.18 11.58 -15.35
C GLY A 32 -17.66 12.44 -14.18
N HIS A 33 -18.86 13.02 -14.29
CA HIS A 33 -19.42 13.91 -13.28
C HIS A 33 -19.99 13.14 -12.08
N PHE A 34 -19.73 13.64 -10.87
CA PHE A 34 -20.30 13.12 -9.64
C PHE A 34 -21.37 14.10 -9.10
N PRO A 35 -22.58 13.62 -8.78
CA PRO A 35 -23.67 14.47 -8.30
C PRO A 35 -23.44 14.99 -6.87
N THR A 36 -22.62 14.29 -6.08
CA THR A 36 -22.25 14.68 -4.71
C THR A 36 -20.84 14.21 -4.38
N GLU A 37 -20.22 14.82 -3.36
CA GLU A 37 -18.93 14.39 -2.81
C GLU A 37 -18.99 12.94 -2.29
N GLN A 38 -20.09 12.56 -1.64
CA GLN A 38 -20.28 11.20 -1.12
C GLN A 38 -20.30 10.16 -2.24
N ALA A 39 -20.84 10.50 -3.43
CA ALA A 39 -20.81 9.62 -4.59
C ALA A 39 -19.37 9.42 -5.12
N ALA A 40 -18.56 10.48 -5.13
CA ALA A 40 -17.14 10.40 -5.48
C ALA A 40 -16.35 9.56 -4.46
N MET A 41 -16.56 9.80 -3.18
CA MET A 41 -15.93 9.02 -2.11
C MET A 41 -16.30 7.54 -2.16
N LYS A 42 -17.57 7.21 -2.42
CA LYS A 42 -18.01 5.83 -2.62
C LYS A 42 -17.32 5.18 -3.82
N CYS A 43 -17.10 5.92 -4.90
CA CYS A 43 -16.36 5.42 -6.06
C CYS A 43 -14.91 5.07 -5.69
N LEU A 44 -14.19 5.98 -5.05
CA LEU A 44 -12.81 5.74 -4.61
C LEU A 44 -12.72 4.54 -3.65
N TYR A 45 -13.64 4.47 -2.67
CA TYR A 45 -13.73 3.35 -1.73
C TYR A 45 -13.87 2.00 -2.44
N LEU A 46 -14.78 1.90 -3.43
CA LEU A 46 -14.98 0.67 -4.19
C LEU A 46 -13.76 0.30 -5.02
N VAL A 47 -13.08 1.29 -5.61
CA VAL A 47 -11.82 1.07 -6.34
C VAL A 47 -10.77 0.50 -5.39
N THR A 48 -10.56 1.10 -4.22
CA THR A 48 -9.61 0.60 -3.21
C THR A 48 -9.94 -0.85 -2.81
N ARG A 49 -11.21 -1.15 -2.59
CA ARG A 49 -11.65 -2.50 -2.19
C ARG A 49 -11.50 -3.54 -3.31
N SER A 50 -11.56 -3.12 -4.57
CA SER A 50 -11.33 -3.97 -5.74
C SER A 50 -9.86 -4.22 -6.08
N LEU A 51 -8.91 -3.59 -5.38
CA LEU A 51 -7.48 -3.71 -5.71
C LEU A 51 -6.93 -5.12 -5.51
N ASP A 52 -7.40 -5.80 -4.45
CA ASP A 52 -6.97 -7.15 -4.11
C ASP A 52 -8.13 -7.96 -3.51
N PRO A 53 -9.15 -8.27 -4.31
CA PRO A 53 -10.39 -8.88 -3.82
C PRO A 53 -10.17 -10.29 -3.25
N LYS A 54 -9.05 -10.93 -3.58
CA LYS A 54 -8.68 -12.28 -3.14
C LYS A 54 -7.50 -12.31 -2.16
N GLY A 55 -6.91 -11.16 -1.80
CA GLY A 55 -5.73 -11.10 -0.93
C GLY A 55 -4.42 -11.64 -1.56
N THR A 56 -4.42 -11.94 -2.86
CA THR A 56 -3.26 -12.55 -3.55
C THR A 56 -2.15 -11.53 -3.83
N GLY A 57 -2.51 -10.26 -3.95
CA GLY A 57 -1.56 -9.16 -3.94
C GLY A 57 -0.87 -9.11 -2.59
N GLN A 58 -1.65 -8.94 -1.52
CA GLN A 58 -1.19 -8.87 -0.15
C GLN A 58 -0.23 -10.02 0.20
N GLN A 59 -0.59 -11.27 -0.09
CA GLN A 59 0.29 -12.42 0.17
C GLN A 59 1.66 -12.30 -0.53
N ARG A 60 1.68 -11.91 -1.81
CA ARG A 60 2.94 -11.70 -2.55
C ARG A 60 3.75 -10.54 -1.98
N TRP A 61 3.09 -9.46 -1.58
CA TRP A 61 3.73 -8.30 -0.98
C TRP A 61 4.34 -8.63 0.40
N THR A 62 3.64 -9.39 1.25
CA THR A 62 4.15 -9.83 2.55
C THR A 62 5.44 -10.66 2.41
N MET A 63 5.54 -11.55 1.41
CA MET A 63 6.77 -12.30 1.16
C MET A 63 7.93 -11.40 0.73
N ARG A 64 7.67 -10.43 -0.17
CA ARG A 64 8.69 -9.48 -0.66
C ARG A 64 9.19 -8.53 0.42
N TRP A 65 8.36 -8.25 1.43
CA TRP A 65 8.68 -7.30 2.50
C TRP A 65 9.54 -7.90 3.62
N LYS A 66 9.79 -9.22 3.61
CA LYS A 66 10.54 -9.87 4.69
C LYS A 66 11.93 -9.27 4.96
N PRO A 67 12.77 -8.96 3.95
CA PRO A 67 14.06 -8.31 4.18
C PRO A 67 13.92 -6.91 4.79
N ALA A 68 13.01 -6.09 4.25
CA ALA A 68 12.72 -4.76 4.77
C ALA A 68 12.19 -4.80 6.21
N LEU A 69 11.29 -5.74 6.53
CA LEU A 69 10.76 -5.94 7.88
C LEU A 69 11.85 -6.32 8.89
N ASN A 70 12.82 -7.14 8.49
CA ASN A 70 13.98 -7.45 9.34
C ASN A 70 14.84 -6.19 9.59
N ALA A 71 15.09 -5.39 8.54
CA ALA A 71 15.82 -4.13 8.68
C ALA A 71 15.07 -3.12 9.58
N PHE A 72 13.74 -3.03 9.44
CA PHE A 72 12.89 -2.23 10.32
C PHE A 72 12.95 -2.72 11.78
N ALA A 73 12.93 -4.04 12.02
CA ALA A 73 13.01 -4.61 13.36
C ALA A 73 14.35 -4.31 14.07
N ILE A 74 15.44 -4.21 13.32
CA ILE A 74 16.75 -3.79 13.85
C ILE A 74 16.77 -2.28 14.11
N THR A 75 16.30 -1.48 13.13
CA THR A 75 16.37 -0.02 13.17
C THR A 75 15.42 0.60 14.20
N PHE A 76 14.25 -0.02 14.41
CA PHE A 76 13.16 0.48 15.26
C PHE A 76 12.73 -0.57 16.29
N GLY A 77 13.69 -1.26 16.91
CA GLY A 77 13.41 -2.40 17.78
C GLY A 77 12.53 -2.10 19.00
N ASP A 78 12.48 -0.86 19.46
CA ASP A 78 11.60 -0.38 20.55
C ASP A 78 10.15 -0.13 20.10
N ARG A 79 9.92 0.05 18.81
CA ARG A 79 8.60 0.36 18.22
C ARG A 79 8.01 -0.79 17.41
N MET A 80 8.82 -1.76 17.03
CA MET A 80 8.37 -2.92 16.27
C MET A 80 7.76 -3.96 17.22
N PRO A 81 6.52 -4.40 17.00
CA PRO A 81 5.94 -5.47 17.81
C PRO A 81 6.82 -6.70 17.70
N LYS A 82 7.14 -7.32 18.85
CA LYS A 82 7.80 -8.62 18.86
C LYS A 82 6.88 -9.62 18.16
N ALA A 83 7.45 -10.57 17.43
CA ALA A 83 6.67 -11.68 16.91
C ALA A 83 6.14 -12.48 18.11
N GLU A 84 4.92 -12.19 18.55
CA GLU A 84 4.23 -12.99 19.54
C GLU A 84 3.89 -14.32 18.87
N ASN A 85 4.50 -15.39 19.38
CA ASN A 85 4.23 -16.75 18.91
C ASN A 85 2.81 -17.13 19.38
N HIS A 86 1.84 -17.05 18.46
CA HIS A 86 0.52 -17.65 18.63
C HIS A 86 0.44 -18.99 17.90
#